data_AF-A0A366D6W9-F1
#
_entry.id   AF-A0A366D6W9-F1
#
_cell.length_a   1.000
_cell.length_b   1.000
_cell.length_c   1.000
_cell.angle_alpha   90.00
_cell.angle_beta   90.00
_cell.angle_gamma   90.00
#
_symmetry.space_group_name_H-M   'P 1'
#
loop_
_entity.id
_entity.type
_entity.pdbx_description
1 polymer ?
#
loop_
_entity_poly.entity_id
_entity_poly.type
_entity_poly.pdbx_seq_one_letter_code
_entity_poly.pdbx_strand_id
1 'polypeptide(L)'
;MPVHMAGQPADIDAINALAAKHGLRVIEDAAHAFGAESGGKMIGQTGDMAAFSFYPTKNMTTIEGGLLVTDDDDLAERARVLSLHGISRDAWNRYAPNGSPHWELLEPGFKYNIPDVSAAVGLHQLPRLEGFIATRARYADLYDQLLAGVPGIRRPTRLPGVRHTHHLYVIQLDLDVLTVDRDQFIEALRAEGIGVGVHFISLHLQPYHQRVRGIDPGAVPSCAGCLGPDHLAAAVPEDDRHRCR
;
A
#
# COMPACT_ATOMS: atom_id res chain seq x y z
N MET A 1 9.69 1.78 7.07
CA MET A 1 8.67 2.09 6.05
C MET A 1 7.40 1.32 6.38
N PRO A 2 6.49 1.90 7.18
CA PRO A 2 5.17 1.31 7.40
C PRO A 2 4.35 1.26 6.12
N VAL A 3 3.47 0.27 6.02
CA VAL A 3 2.46 0.15 4.95
C VAL A 3 1.08 0.28 5.59
N HIS A 4 0.26 1.21 5.10
CA HIS A 4 -1.13 1.38 5.54
C HIS A 4 -2.05 0.38 4.85
N MET A 5 -1.89 -0.89 5.22
CA MET A 5 -2.46 -2.02 4.48
C MET A 5 -3.99 -1.96 4.41
N ALA A 6 -4.54 -2.33 3.25
CA ALA A 6 -5.97 -2.27 2.91
C ALA A 6 -6.63 -0.89 3.09
N GLY A 7 -5.87 0.17 3.42
CA GLY A 7 -6.38 1.50 3.73
C GLY A 7 -6.65 1.74 5.22
N GLN A 8 -6.24 0.82 6.10
CA GLN A 8 -6.24 1.05 7.55
C GLN A 8 -4.89 1.61 7.95
N PRO A 9 -4.84 2.78 8.62
CA PRO A 9 -3.62 3.33 9.16
C PRO A 9 -2.87 2.35 10.08
N ALA A 10 -1.54 2.28 9.94
CA ALA A 10 -0.69 1.71 10.97
C ALA A 10 -0.61 2.67 12.17
N ASP A 11 -0.11 2.21 13.31
CA ASP A 11 0.15 3.07 14.47
C ASP A 11 1.38 3.96 14.22
N ILE A 12 1.16 5.04 13.47
CA ILE A 12 2.23 5.95 13.04
C ILE A 12 2.83 6.72 14.20
N ASP A 13 2.04 7.03 15.22
CA ASP A 13 2.58 7.72 16.41
C ASP A 13 3.60 6.82 17.13
N ALA A 14 3.29 5.53 17.33
CA ALA A 14 4.23 4.59 17.92
C ALA A 14 5.48 4.37 17.04
N ILE A 15 5.29 4.29 15.72
CA ILE A 15 6.39 4.10 14.77
C ILE A 15 7.32 5.32 14.74
N ASN A 16 6.76 6.53 14.69
CA ASN A 16 7.53 7.76 14.72
C ASN A 16 8.28 7.92 16.05
N ALA A 17 7.66 7.58 17.18
CA ALA A 17 8.34 7.60 18.49
C ALA A 17 9.54 6.64 18.53
N LEU A 18 9.39 5.44 17.96
CA LEU A 18 10.49 4.49 17.85
C LEU A 18 11.57 5.00 16.89
N ALA A 19 11.19 5.53 15.74
CA ALA A 19 12.13 6.05 14.75
C ALA A 19 12.96 7.21 15.32
N ALA A 20 12.32 8.14 16.04
CA ALA A 20 12.99 9.25 16.71
C ALA A 20 14.04 8.78 17.73
N LYS A 21 13.72 7.75 18.53
CA LYS A 21 14.67 7.16 19.49
C LYS A 21 15.94 6.62 18.82
N HIS A 22 15.84 6.20 17.57
CA HIS A 22 16.93 5.58 16.81
C HIS A 22 17.50 6.50 15.71
N GLY A 23 17.04 7.75 15.60
CA GLY A 23 17.47 8.67 14.55
C GLY A 23 17.14 8.18 13.13
N LEU A 24 16.03 7.43 12.98
CA LEU A 24 15.59 6.87 11.71
C LEU A 24 14.53 7.76 11.05
N ARG A 25 14.54 7.79 9.72
CA ARG A 25 13.47 8.39 8.92
C ARG A 25 12.30 7.41 8.74
N VAL A 26 11.09 7.94 8.67
CA VAL A 26 9.85 7.21 8.39
C VAL A 26 9.29 7.68 7.06
N ILE A 27 9.33 6.77 6.09
CA ILE A 27 8.63 6.91 4.80
C ILE A 27 7.40 6.01 4.86
N GLU A 28 6.22 6.58 4.72
CA GLU A 28 4.93 5.87 4.73
C GLU A 28 4.59 5.37 3.32
N ASP A 29 4.35 4.06 3.17
CA ASP A 29 3.66 3.52 1.99
C ASP A 29 2.14 3.61 2.23
N ALA A 30 1.56 4.67 1.69
CA ALA A 30 0.15 5.02 1.78
C ALA A 30 -0.61 4.72 0.47
N ALA A 31 -0.12 3.78 -0.34
CA ALA A 31 -0.75 3.42 -1.61
C ALA A 31 -2.24 3.05 -1.51
N HIS A 32 -2.68 2.59 -0.34
CA HIS A 32 -4.07 2.21 -0.05
C HIS A 32 -4.84 3.24 0.79
N ALA A 33 -4.16 4.27 1.30
CA ALA A 33 -4.61 5.07 2.43
C ALA A 33 -4.80 6.55 2.12
N PHE A 34 -4.99 6.93 0.84
CA PHE A 34 -5.34 8.30 0.49
C PHE A 34 -6.71 8.67 1.09
N GLY A 35 -6.72 9.70 1.95
CA GLY A 35 -7.89 10.10 2.75
C GLY A 35 -8.05 9.36 4.09
N ALA A 36 -7.06 8.56 4.51
CA ALA A 36 -7.07 7.92 5.83
C ALA A 36 -6.53 8.87 6.91
N GLU A 37 -6.95 8.65 8.15
CA GLU A 37 -6.53 9.46 9.31
C GLU A 37 -6.16 8.58 10.50
N SER A 38 -5.15 8.99 11.26
CA SER A 38 -4.80 8.38 12.55
C SER A 38 -4.75 9.48 13.61
N GLY A 39 -5.51 9.32 14.70
CA GLY A 39 -5.53 10.32 15.78
C GLY A 39 -6.01 11.71 15.33
N GLY A 40 -6.91 11.76 14.33
CA GLY A 40 -7.42 13.00 13.74
C GLY A 40 -6.46 13.72 12.80
N LYS A 41 -5.32 13.10 12.45
CA LYS A 41 -4.35 13.62 11.49
C LYS A 41 -4.37 12.78 10.22
N MET A 42 -4.27 13.43 9.06
CA MET A 42 -4.21 12.73 7.78
C MET A 42 -2.91 11.92 7.67
N ILE A 43 -2.98 10.74 7.06
CA ILE A 43 -1.78 10.00 6.66
C ILE A 43 -0.92 10.87 5.74
N GLY A 44 0.39 10.88 5.98
CA GLY A 44 1.35 11.77 5.32
C GLY A 44 1.54 13.14 5.96
N GLN A 45 0.86 13.45 7.07
CA GLN A 45 1.06 14.69 7.83
C GLN A 45 2.13 14.55 8.95
N THR A 46 2.40 13.35 9.44
CA THR A 46 3.21 13.14 10.66
C THR A 46 4.53 12.42 10.44
N GLY A 47 4.72 11.73 9.32
CA GLY A 47 6.00 11.14 8.93
C GLY A 47 6.92 12.12 8.18
N ASP A 48 8.10 11.66 7.78
CA ASP A 48 9.01 12.48 6.97
C ASP A 48 8.49 12.61 5.52
N MET A 49 7.94 11.52 4.98
CA MET A 49 7.38 11.46 3.63
C MET A 49 6.29 10.39 3.56
N ALA A 50 5.27 10.60 2.73
CA ALA A 50 4.32 9.55 2.38
C ALA A 50 4.11 9.46 0.86
N ALA A 51 4.03 8.23 0.36
CA ALA A 51 3.78 7.93 -1.04
C ALA A 51 2.38 7.32 -1.22
N PHE A 52 1.60 7.89 -2.13
CA PHE A 52 0.28 7.43 -2.52
C PHE A 52 0.29 6.91 -3.96
N SER A 53 -0.62 5.98 -4.24
CA SER A 53 -0.82 5.40 -5.57
C SER A 53 -2.18 5.80 -6.11
N PHE A 54 -2.24 6.11 -7.40
CA PHE A 54 -3.46 6.41 -8.14
C PHE A 54 -3.67 5.49 -9.36
N TYR A 55 -3.09 4.28 -9.31
CA TYR A 55 -3.39 3.16 -10.22
C TYR A 55 -4.91 2.86 -10.28
N PRO A 56 -5.47 2.30 -11.37
CA PRO A 56 -6.93 2.21 -11.60
C PRO A 56 -7.71 1.47 -10.52
N THR A 57 -7.07 0.55 -9.81
CA THR A 57 -7.74 -0.22 -8.76
C THR A 57 -7.83 0.51 -7.42
N LYS A 58 -7.09 1.63 -7.23
CA LYS A 58 -7.07 2.41 -6.00
C LYS A 58 -8.40 3.15 -5.76
N ASN A 59 -8.60 3.63 -4.55
CA ASN A 59 -9.85 4.30 -4.16
C ASN A 59 -10.17 5.55 -4.99
N MET A 60 -9.12 6.18 -5.49
CA MET A 60 -9.13 7.25 -6.47
C MET A 60 -8.03 6.95 -7.49
N THR A 61 -8.25 7.32 -8.75
CA THR A 61 -7.29 7.04 -9.84
C THR A 61 -6.99 8.26 -10.70
N THR A 62 -5.79 8.26 -11.28
CA THR A 62 -5.33 9.15 -12.36
C THR A 62 -5.04 8.38 -13.66
N ILE A 63 -5.65 7.20 -13.83
CA ILE A 63 -5.26 6.14 -14.77
C ILE A 63 -3.93 5.52 -14.33
N GLU A 64 -2.84 6.26 -14.44
CA GLU A 64 -1.53 5.93 -13.87
C GLU A 64 -1.04 7.14 -13.10
N GLY A 65 -0.35 6.92 -11.98
CA GLY A 65 0.22 8.00 -11.19
C GLY A 65 0.32 7.71 -9.71
N GLY A 66 0.90 8.69 -9.01
CA GLY A 66 1.07 8.68 -7.58
C GLY A 66 1.35 10.09 -7.07
N LEU A 67 1.49 10.20 -5.76
CA LEU A 67 1.78 11.44 -5.08
C LEU A 67 2.82 11.16 -3.99
N LEU A 68 3.81 12.04 -3.89
CA LEU A 68 4.72 12.10 -2.76
C LEU A 68 4.42 13.37 -1.98
N VAL A 69 4.24 13.26 -0.67
CA VAL A 69 4.07 14.40 0.22
C VAL A 69 5.18 14.43 1.26
N THR A 70 5.58 15.62 1.66
CA THR A 70 6.56 15.90 2.71
C THR A 70 6.42 17.37 3.14
N ASP A 71 6.74 17.66 4.40
CA ASP A 71 6.83 19.03 4.93
C ASP A 71 8.26 19.61 4.79
N ASP A 72 9.20 18.85 4.25
CA ASP A 72 10.59 19.28 4.02
C ASP A 72 10.73 19.82 2.58
N ASP A 73 10.90 21.14 2.46
CA ASP A 73 11.02 21.83 1.18
C ASP A 73 12.23 21.34 0.34
N ASP A 74 13.33 20.97 1.00
CA ASP A 74 14.53 20.47 0.32
C ASP A 74 14.28 19.07 -0.26
N LEU A 75 13.60 18.20 0.49
CA LEU A 75 13.18 16.88 -0.01
C LEU A 75 12.16 17.00 -1.14
N ALA A 76 11.19 17.92 -1.02
CA ALA A 76 10.21 18.18 -2.06
C ALA A 76 10.87 18.67 -3.35
N GLU A 77 11.80 19.61 -3.26
CA GLU A 77 12.51 20.12 -4.43
C GLU A 77 13.39 19.07 -5.08
N ARG A 78 14.14 18.31 -4.27
CA ARG A 78 14.94 17.20 -4.76
C ARG A 78 14.08 16.14 -5.46
N ALA A 79 12.92 15.81 -4.92
CA ALA A 79 11.98 14.88 -5.55
C ALA A 79 11.48 15.39 -6.93
N ARG A 80 11.21 16.69 -7.07
CA ARG A 80 10.85 17.30 -8.37
C ARG A 80 11.98 17.16 -9.39
N VAL A 81 13.21 17.52 -9.00
CA VAL A 81 14.41 17.39 -9.83
C VAL A 81 14.59 15.94 -10.28
N LEU A 82 14.59 14.98 -9.35
CA LEU A 82 14.70 13.56 -9.65
C LEU A 82 13.57 13.02 -10.51
N SER A 83 12.35 13.55 -10.40
CA SER A 83 11.22 13.08 -11.23
C SER A 83 11.34 13.45 -12.72
N LEU A 84 12.20 14.42 -13.04
CA LEU A 84 12.32 14.98 -14.39
C LEU A 84 13.78 15.01 -14.86
N HIS A 85 14.40 13.83 -14.91
CA HIS A 85 15.76 13.55 -15.37
C HIS A 85 16.89 14.15 -14.54
N GLY A 86 16.59 14.76 -13.39
CA GLY A 86 17.59 15.39 -12.53
C GLY A 86 18.08 16.75 -13.03
N ILE A 87 17.31 17.38 -13.92
CA ILE A 87 17.67 18.68 -14.50
C ILE A 87 17.25 19.83 -13.59
N SER A 88 18.04 20.92 -13.60
CA SER A 88 17.73 22.15 -12.86
C SER A 88 16.37 22.74 -13.25
N ARG A 89 15.69 23.40 -12.31
CA ARG A 89 14.34 23.95 -12.48
C ARG A 89 14.24 24.95 -13.63
N ASP A 90 15.31 25.68 -13.92
CA ASP A 90 15.35 26.64 -15.03
C ASP A 90 15.03 25.98 -16.38
N ALA A 91 15.27 24.67 -16.50
CA ALA A 91 14.88 23.86 -17.64
C ALA A 91 13.36 23.83 -17.90
N TRP A 92 12.52 23.99 -16.87
CA TRP A 92 11.07 24.05 -17.04
C TRP A 92 10.64 25.40 -17.63
N ASN A 93 11.29 26.48 -17.19
CA ASN A 93 11.02 27.83 -17.66
C ASN A 93 11.73 28.18 -18.97
N ARG A 94 12.50 27.28 -19.60
CA ARG A 94 13.27 27.54 -20.83
C ARG A 94 12.46 28.06 -22.02
N TYR A 95 11.14 27.85 -22.02
CA TYR A 95 10.22 28.34 -23.05
C TYR A 95 9.41 29.56 -22.60
N ALA A 96 9.59 30.03 -21.36
CA ALA A 96 8.97 31.25 -20.87
C ALA A 96 9.71 32.49 -21.40
N PRO A 97 9.05 33.66 -21.50
CA PRO A 97 9.65 34.89 -22.03
C PRO A 97 10.95 35.32 -21.32
N ASN A 98 11.11 34.97 -20.04
CA ASN A 98 12.28 35.27 -19.21
C ASN A 98 13.09 34.01 -18.84
N GLY A 99 12.91 32.92 -19.60
CA GLY A 99 13.57 31.64 -19.36
C GLY A 99 15.03 31.62 -19.81
N SER A 100 15.87 30.89 -19.08
CA SER A 100 17.20 30.51 -19.57
C SER A 100 17.07 29.25 -20.45
N PRO A 101 17.67 29.20 -21.64
CA PRO A 101 17.72 27.97 -22.43
C PRO A 101 18.69 26.93 -21.85
N HIS A 102 19.55 27.35 -20.91
CA HIS A 102 20.55 26.51 -20.29
C HIS A 102 19.94 25.74 -19.11
N TRP A 103 20.25 24.44 -19.07
CA TRP A 103 19.90 23.56 -17.97
C TRP A 103 21.13 22.76 -17.56
N GLU A 104 21.17 22.40 -16.29
CA GLU A 104 22.24 21.58 -15.72
C GLU A 104 21.66 20.27 -15.25
N LEU A 105 22.41 19.19 -15.43
CA LEU A 105 22.12 17.91 -14.81
C LEU A 105 22.70 17.95 -13.39
N LEU A 106 21.84 18.09 -12.37
CA LEU A 106 22.25 18.23 -10.98
C LEU A 106 22.57 16.87 -10.35
N GLU A 107 21.78 15.85 -10.68
CA GLU A 107 21.97 14.46 -10.21
C GLU A 107 21.33 13.47 -11.20
N PRO A 108 21.69 12.16 -11.19
CA PRO A 108 21.08 11.17 -12.08
C PRO A 108 19.61 10.91 -11.70
N GLY A 109 18.69 11.63 -12.34
CA GLY A 109 17.24 11.48 -12.13
C GLY A 109 16.55 10.45 -13.02
N PHE A 110 15.22 10.45 -12.94
CA PHE A 110 14.29 9.51 -13.58
C PHE A 110 13.26 10.23 -14.44
N LYS A 111 12.39 9.49 -15.12
CA LYS A 111 11.25 10.05 -15.86
C LYS A 111 9.93 9.62 -15.20
N TYR A 112 9.58 10.28 -14.09
CA TYR A 112 8.43 9.95 -13.24
C TYR A 112 7.38 11.07 -13.13
N ASN A 113 7.53 12.17 -13.86
CA ASN A 113 6.51 13.21 -13.88
C ASN A 113 5.18 12.68 -14.46
N ILE A 114 4.06 13.07 -13.85
CA ILE A 114 2.73 12.72 -14.32
C ILE A 114 2.34 13.58 -15.54
N PRO A 115 1.65 13.03 -16.56
CA PRO A 115 1.06 13.82 -17.64
C PRO A 115 -0.17 14.62 -17.16
N ASP A 116 -0.40 15.79 -17.75
CA ASP A 116 -1.57 16.64 -17.43
C ASP A 116 -2.92 15.92 -17.64
N VAL A 117 -3.00 14.99 -18.59
CA VAL A 117 -4.21 14.18 -18.81
C VAL A 117 -4.53 13.33 -17.59
N SER A 118 -3.53 12.66 -17.00
CA SER A 118 -3.68 11.89 -15.76
C SER A 118 -3.99 12.79 -14.57
N ALA A 119 -3.32 13.94 -14.47
CA ALA A 119 -3.59 14.93 -13.43
C ALA A 119 -5.04 15.48 -13.51
N ALA A 120 -5.56 15.73 -14.72
CA ALA A 120 -6.92 16.18 -14.95
C ALA A 120 -7.96 15.17 -14.47
N VAL A 121 -7.74 13.87 -14.69
CA VAL A 121 -8.59 12.81 -14.11
C VAL A 121 -8.58 12.88 -12.58
N GLY A 122 -7.40 13.04 -11.98
CA GLY A 122 -7.25 13.18 -10.54
C GLY A 122 -7.98 14.38 -9.95
N LEU A 123 -7.85 15.55 -10.59
CA LEU A 123 -8.54 16.78 -10.17
C LEU A 123 -10.07 16.61 -10.12
N HIS A 124 -10.65 15.83 -11.03
CA HIS A 124 -12.10 15.55 -11.01
C HIS A 124 -12.49 14.43 -10.02
N GLN A 125 -11.57 13.54 -9.66
CA GLN A 125 -11.80 12.51 -8.66
C GLN A 125 -11.72 13.06 -7.22
N LEU A 126 -10.84 14.02 -6.97
CA LEU A 126 -10.54 14.49 -5.62
C LEU A 126 -11.78 14.98 -4.83
N PRO A 127 -12.69 15.81 -5.39
CA PRO A 127 -13.90 16.22 -4.69
C PRO A 127 -14.88 15.07 -4.39
N ARG A 128 -14.72 13.92 -5.05
CA ARG A 128 -15.58 12.74 -4.92
C ARG A 128 -15.03 11.70 -3.94
N LEU A 129 -13.79 11.86 -3.49
CA LEU A 129 -13.08 10.92 -2.63
C LEU A 129 -13.89 10.55 -1.38
N GLU A 130 -14.47 11.55 -0.71
CA GLU A 130 -15.31 11.35 0.48
C GLU A 130 -16.50 10.42 0.20
N GLY A 131 -17.17 10.59 -0.95
CA GLY A 131 -18.26 9.71 -1.37
C GLY A 131 -17.80 8.29 -1.68
N PHE A 132 -16.59 8.13 -2.27
CA PHE A 132 -16.00 6.81 -2.52
C PHE A 132 -15.66 6.08 -1.22
N ILE A 133 -15.04 6.78 -0.26
CA ILE A 133 -14.71 6.22 1.06
C ILE A 133 -15.98 5.83 1.80
N ALA A 134 -16.99 6.71 1.85
CA ALA A 134 -18.26 6.42 2.51
C ALA A 134 -18.99 5.20 1.89
N THR A 135 -18.96 5.08 0.56
CA THR A 135 -19.54 3.92 -0.14
C THR A 135 -18.82 2.63 0.24
N ARG A 136 -17.49 2.65 0.27
CA ARG A 136 -16.68 1.49 0.66
C ARG A 136 -16.87 1.11 2.12
N ALA A 137 -16.95 2.09 3.02
CA ALA A 137 -17.28 1.86 4.43
C ALA A 137 -18.61 1.14 4.60
N ARG A 138 -19.66 1.59 3.89
CA ARG A 138 -20.98 0.93 3.91
C ARG A 138 -20.90 -0.54 3.47
N TYR A 139 -20.14 -0.86 2.43
CA TYR A 139 -19.96 -2.25 2.00
C TYR A 139 -19.11 -3.08 2.97
N ALA A 140 -18.07 -2.49 3.56
CA ALA A 140 -17.28 -3.15 4.60
C ALA A 140 -18.13 -3.48 5.83
N ASP A 141 -19.03 -2.58 6.24
CA ASP A 141 -19.95 -2.82 7.35
C ASP A 141 -20.97 -3.92 7.00
N LEU A 142 -21.45 -3.96 5.75
CA LEU A 142 -22.33 -5.03 5.29
C LEU A 142 -21.62 -6.39 5.30
N TYR A 143 -20.38 -6.46 4.81
CA TYR A 143 -19.59 -7.69 4.89
C TYR A 143 -19.32 -8.09 6.33
N ASP A 144 -19.02 -7.13 7.21
CA ASP A 144 -18.82 -7.43 8.62
C ASP A 144 -20.05 -8.08 9.25
N GLN A 145 -21.25 -7.61 8.91
CA GLN A 145 -22.51 -8.17 9.40
C GLN A 145 -22.78 -9.55 8.81
N LEU A 146 -22.69 -9.69 7.49
CA LEU A 146 -23.06 -10.93 6.79
C LEU A 146 -22.06 -12.06 7.02
N LEU A 147 -20.79 -11.74 7.25
CA LEU A 147 -19.74 -12.74 7.47
C LEU A 147 -19.53 -13.09 8.95
N ALA A 148 -20.16 -12.39 9.90
CA ALA A 148 -19.95 -12.60 11.33
C ALA A 148 -20.24 -14.03 11.80
N GLY A 149 -21.18 -14.72 11.15
CA GLY A 149 -21.59 -16.08 11.50
C GLY A 149 -21.07 -17.16 10.56
N VAL A 150 -20.20 -16.84 9.59
CA VAL A 150 -19.73 -17.82 8.60
C VAL A 150 -18.54 -18.58 9.18
N PRO A 151 -18.66 -19.90 9.43
CA PRO A 151 -17.55 -20.70 9.95
C PRO A 151 -16.36 -20.67 9.00
N GLY A 152 -15.15 -20.62 9.57
CA GLY A 152 -13.92 -20.61 8.78
C GLY A 152 -13.52 -19.25 8.21
N ILE A 153 -14.32 -18.18 8.41
CA ILE A 153 -14.00 -16.82 7.95
C ILE A 153 -13.68 -15.91 9.14
N ARG A 154 -12.48 -15.35 9.13
CA ARG A 154 -12.06 -14.27 10.04
C ARG A 154 -12.10 -12.94 9.30
N ARG A 155 -12.85 -11.98 9.86
CA ARG A 155 -13.06 -10.64 9.31
C ARG A 155 -11.87 -9.72 9.59
N PRO A 156 -11.66 -8.65 8.78
CA PRO A 156 -10.67 -7.62 9.10
C PRO A 156 -10.88 -7.03 10.49
N THR A 157 -9.79 -6.85 11.25
CA THR A 157 -9.83 -6.11 12.52
C THR A 157 -9.92 -4.60 12.26
N ARG A 158 -10.82 -3.92 12.96
CA ARG A 158 -10.95 -2.46 12.92
C ARG A 158 -10.23 -1.82 14.10
N LEU A 159 -9.30 -0.92 13.82
CA LEU A 159 -8.61 -0.16 14.87
C LEU A 159 -9.46 1.03 15.33
N PRO A 160 -9.52 1.34 16.63
CA PRO A 160 -10.17 2.55 17.12
C PRO A 160 -9.32 3.79 16.79
N GLY A 161 -9.95 4.97 16.71
CA GLY A 161 -9.23 6.24 16.55
C GLY A 161 -8.59 6.46 15.18
N VAL A 162 -8.89 5.61 14.20
CA VAL A 162 -8.45 5.77 12.81
C VAL A 162 -9.63 5.90 11.86
N ARG A 163 -9.44 6.68 10.81
CA ARG A 163 -10.32 6.69 9.64
C ARG A 163 -9.77 5.73 8.60
N HIS A 164 -10.48 4.62 8.42
CA HIS A 164 -10.14 3.59 7.43
C HIS A 164 -10.75 3.92 6.06
N THR A 165 -9.96 3.82 4.99
CA THR A 165 -10.43 4.11 3.62
C THR A 165 -10.97 2.88 2.87
N HIS A 166 -10.91 1.68 3.45
CA HIS A 166 -11.50 0.44 2.92
C HIS A 166 -11.13 0.16 1.46
N HIS A 167 -9.83 0.21 1.13
CA HIS A 167 -9.33 -0.11 -0.19
C HIS A 167 -9.55 -1.58 -0.55
N LEU A 168 -9.28 -2.47 0.41
CA LEU A 168 -9.52 -3.91 0.31
C LEU A 168 -10.33 -4.38 1.52
N TYR A 169 -11.18 -5.39 1.32
CA TYR A 169 -11.79 -6.14 2.40
C TYR A 169 -11.13 -7.52 2.46
N VAL A 170 -10.10 -7.64 3.31
CA VAL A 170 -9.24 -8.84 3.36
C VAL A 170 -9.72 -9.78 4.45
N ILE A 171 -10.32 -10.91 4.06
CA ILE A 171 -10.65 -11.99 4.99
C ILE A 171 -9.45 -12.92 5.19
N GLN A 172 -9.39 -13.56 6.36
CA GLN A 172 -8.49 -14.68 6.61
C GLN A 172 -9.33 -15.96 6.71
N LEU A 173 -8.82 -17.05 6.14
CA LEU A 173 -9.45 -18.37 6.24
C LEU A 173 -8.88 -19.12 7.43
N ASP A 174 -9.75 -19.70 8.24
CA ASP A 174 -9.39 -20.61 9.32
C ASP A 174 -9.37 -22.04 8.77
N LEU A 175 -8.19 -22.49 8.34
CA LEU A 175 -8.03 -23.78 7.67
C LEU A 175 -8.16 -24.99 8.61
N ASP A 176 -8.13 -24.78 9.93
CA ASP A 176 -8.41 -25.85 10.90
C ASP A 176 -9.92 -26.13 10.99
N VAL A 177 -10.76 -25.16 10.59
CA VAL A 177 -12.22 -25.29 10.56
C VAL A 177 -12.71 -25.72 9.19
N LEU A 178 -12.02 -25.33 8.12
CA LEU A 178 -12.42 -25.63 6.74
C LEU A 178 -11.92 -27.02 6.29
N THR A 179 -12.69 -27.65 5.39
CA THR A 179 -12.29 -28.91 4.74
C THR A 179 -11.52 -28.72 3.44
N VAL A 180 -11.34 -27.46 3.03
CA VAL A 180 -10.69 -27.06 1.78
C VAL A 180 -9.54 -26.11 2.08
N ASP A 181 -8.52 -26.12 1.24
CA ASP A 181 -7.47 -25.12 1.30
C ASP A 181 -7.90 -23.77 0.67
N ARG A 182 -6.99 -22.80 0.72
CA ARG A 182 -7.20 -21.45 0.18
C ARG A 182 -7.44 -21.46 -1.32
N ASP A 183 -6.71 -22.25 -2.08
CA ASP A 183 -6.79 -22.24 -3.55
C ASP A 183 -8.08 -22.90 -4.01
N GLN A 184 -8.49 -24.00 -3.38
CA GLN A 184 -9.80 -24.61 -3.57
C GLN A 184 -10.95 -23.64 -3.22
N PHE A 185 -10.81 -22.88 -2.12
CA PHE A 185 -11.78 -21.83 -1.76
C PHE A 185 -11.86 -20.73 -2.83
N ILE A 186 -10.72 -20.30 -3.39
CA ILE A 186 -10.67 -19.32 -4.49
C ILE A 186 -11.37 -19.87 -5.74
N GLU A 187 -11.08 -21.11 -6.13
CA GLU A 187 -11.69 -21.72 -7.32
C GLU A 187 -13.20 -21.90 -7.15
N ALA A 188 -13.67 -22.25 -5.94
CA ALA A 188 -15.10 -22.30 -5.64
C ALA A 188 -15.77 -20.92 -5.80
N LEU A 189 -15.17 -19.85 -5.29
CA LEU A 189 -15.71 -18.49 -5.49
C LEU A 189 -15.71 -18.06 -6.96
N ARG A 190 -14.67 -18.43 -7.72
CA ARG A 190 -14.60 -18.15 -9.16
C ARG A 190 -15.66 -18.89 -9.96
N ALA A 191 -15.96 -20.14 -9.60
CA ALA A 191 -17.04 -20.91 -10.21
C ALA A 191 -18.41 -20.24 -10.03
N GLU A 192 -18.60 -19.50 -8.93
CA GLU A 192 -19.79 -18.66 -8.65
C GLU A 192 -19.70 -17.25 -9.25
N GLY A 193 -18.68 -16.94 -10.06
CA GLY A 193 -18.50 -15.64 -10.70
C GLY A 193 -17.98 -14.54 -9.76
N ILE A 194 -17.42 -14.90 -8.61
CA ILE A 194 -16.88 -13.95 -7.61
C ILE A 194 -15.37 -13.80 -7.79
N GLY A 195 -14.94 -12.61 -8.21
CA GLY A 195 -13.52 -12.27 -8.34
C GLY A 195 -12.85 -12.08 -6.98
N VAL A 196 -11.74 -12.80 -6.76
CA VAL A 196 -10.92 -12.71 -5.53
C VAL A 196 -9.44 -12.65 -5.85
N GLY A 197 -8.67 -12.00 -4.98
CA GLY A 197 -7.23 -11.85 -5.10
C GLY A 197 -6.51 -12.01 -3.76
N VAL A 198 -5.25 -12.46 -3.81
CA VAL A 198 -4.41 -12.68 -2.64
C VAL A 198 -3.55 -11.45 -2.39
N HIS A 199 -3.64 -10.86 -1.20
CA HIS A 199 -2.95 -9.63 -0.83
C HIS A 199 -2.25 -9.80 0.53
N PHE A 200 -0.96 -10.06 0.57
CA PHE A 200 -0.04 -10.42 -0.53
C PHE A 200 0.75 -11.66 -0.10
N ILE A 201 1.40 -12.32 -1.05
CA ILE A 201 2.44 -13.30 -0.68
C ILE A 201 3.63 -12.51 -0.13
N SER A 202 4.01 -12.82 1.11
CA SER A 202 5.08 -12.14 1.82
C SER A 202 6.42 -12.19 1.10
N LEU A 203 7.20 -11.11 1.16
CA LEU A 203 8.42 -10.95 0.38
C LEU A 203 9.49 -12.03 0.67
N HIS A 204 9.59 -12.52 1.91
CA HIS A 204 10.54 -13.58 2.28
C HIS A 204 10.21 -14.94 1.62
N LEU A 205 8.96 -15.12 1.16
CA LEU A 205 8.51 -16.30 0.44
C LEU A 205 8.67 -16.17 -1.07
N GLN A 206 9.02 -14.99 -1.57
CA GLN A 206 9.16 -14.74 -3.00
C GLN A 206 10.52 -15.25 -3.52
N PRO A 207 10.55 -16.05 -4.61
CA PRO A 207 11.80 -16.64 -5.13
C PRO A 207 12.87 -15.60 -5.49
N TYR A 208 12.46 -14.42 -5.97
CA TYR A 208 13.39 -13.33 -6.28
C TYR A 208 14.16 -12.86 -5.04
N HIS A 209 13.45 -12.66 -3.92
CA HIS A 209 14.05 -12.17 -2.70
C HIS A 209 14.94 -13.22 -2.02
N GLN A 210 14.56 -14.49 -2.09
CA GLN A 210 15.41 -15.59 -1.63
C GLN A 210 16.71 -15.66 -2.44
N ARG A 211 16.62 -15.67 -3.78
CA ARG A 211 17.78 -15.82 -4.66
C ARG A 211 18.70 -14.59 -4.68
N VAL A 212 18.14 -13.38 -4.73
CA VAL A 212 18.89 -12.14 -4.98
C VAL A 212 19.25 -11.41 -3.69
N ARG A 213 18.44 -11.56 -2.64
CA ARG A 213 18.66 -10.90 -1.35
C ARG A 213 19.01 -11.87 -0.22
N GLY A 214 18.98 -13.19 -0.46
CA GLY A 214 19.29 -14.19 0.55
C GLY A 214 18.31 -14.17 1.74
N ILE A 215 17.08 -13.69 1.54
CA ILE A 215 16.10 -13.61 2.64
C ILE A 215 15.64 -15.02 2.97
N ASP A 216 15.82 -15.40 4.24
CA ASP A 216 15.37 -16.68 4.76
C ASP A 216 13.83 -16.76 4.76
N PRO A 217 13.23 -17.79 4.13
CA PRO A 217 11.79 -18.00 4.20
C PRO A 217 11.26 -18.24 5.62
N GLY A 218 12.10 -18.63 6.58
CA GLY A 218 11.75 -18.73 8.00
C GLY A 218 11.81 -17.41 8.78
N ALA A 219 12.24 -16.30 8.16
CA ALA A 219 12.57 -15.07 8.89
C ALA A 219 11.36 -14.39 9.57
N VAL A 220 10.15 -14.53 9.02
CA VAL A 220 8.95 -13.82 9.51
C VAL A 220 7.73 -14.76 9.51
N PRO A 221 7.68 -15.76 10.41
CA PRO A 221 6.67 -16.81 10.39
C PRO A 221 5.23 -16.28 10.58
N SER A 222 5.06 -15.17 11.31
CA SER A 222 3.76 -14.49 11.46
C SER A 222 3.19 -13.94 10.14
N CYS A 223 4.01 -13.79 9.12
CA CYS A 223 3.63 -13.31 7.80
C CYS A 223 3.58 -14.45 6.77
N ALA A 224 3.81 -15.71 7.15
CA ALA A 224 3.84 -16.85 6.23
C ALA A 224 2.45 -17.42 5.89
N GLY A 225 1.41 -17.09 6.66
CA GLY A 225 0.04 -17.61 6.52
C GLY A 225 -0.72 -17.22 5.25
N CYS A 226 -0.08 -16.54 4.28
CA CYS A 226 -0.68 -16.18 2.99
C CYS A 226 -0.52 -17.27 1.90
N LEU A 227 0.21 -18.35 2.21
CA LEU A 227 0.40 -19.50 1.32
C LEU A 227 -0.51 -20.66 1.70
N GLY A 228 -1.02 -21.39 0.70
CA GLY A 228 -1.58 -22.72 0.92
C GLY A 228 -0.51 -23.71 1.38
N PRO A 229 -0.90 -24.85 1.97
CA PRO A 229 0.03 -25.85 2.52
C PRO A 229 1.08 -26.33 1.52
N ASP A 230 0.74 -26.45 0.24
CA ASP A 230 1.64 -26.91 -0.82
C ASP A 230 2.77 -25.90 -1.14
N HIS A 231 2.52 -24.61 -0.96
CA HIS A 231 3.54 -23.57 -1.18
C HIS A 231 4.41 -23.33 0.06
N LEU A 232 3.88 -23.55 1.26
CA LEU A 232 4.67 -23.57 2.51
C LEU A 232 5.61 -24.78 2.55
N ALA A 233 5.16 -25.95 2.07
CA ALA A 233 5.97 -27.17 2.06
C ALA A 233 7.24 -27.06 1.19
N ALA A 234 7.21 -26.21 0.15
CA ALA A 234 8.39 -25.91 -0.67
C ALA A 234 9.29 -24.82 -0.08
N ALA A 235 8.79 -24.01 0.85
CA ALA A 235 9.47 -22.81 1.36
C ALA A 235 9.99 -22.95 2.80
N VAL A 236 9.44 -23.83 3.64
CA VAL A 236 9.76 -23.91 5.07
C VAL A 236 10.21 -25.33 5.47
N PRO A 237 11.33 -25.49 6.20
CA PRO A 237 11.77 -26.78 6.76
C PRO A 237 10.66 -27.46 7.58
N GLU A 238 10.61 -28.80 7.57
CA GLU A 238 9.51 -29.58 8.17
C GLU A 238 9.22 -29.25 9.64
N ASP A 239 10.24 -28.89 10.42
CA ASP A 239 10.11 -28.62 11.87
C ASP A 239 9.31 -27.35 12.22
N ASP A 240 9.16 -26.39 11.30
CA ASP A 240 8.45 -25.12 11.56
C ASP A 240 7.01 -25.10 11.02
N ARG A 241 6.58 -26.15 10.30
CA ARG A 241 5.22 -26.25 9.75
C ARG A 241 4.12 -26.31 10.81
N HIS A 242 4.47 -26.66 12.04
CA HIS A 242 3.55 -26.71 13.19
C HIS A 242 3.41 -25.36 13.92
N ARG A 243 4.28 -24.38 13.65
CA ARG A 243 4.23 -23.04 14.29
C ARG A 243 3.48 -21.99 13.48
N CYS A 244 3.15 -22.30 12.21
CA CYS A 244 2.35 -21.47 11.32
C CYS A 244 0.89 -21.95 11.15
N ARG A 245 0.42 -22.83 12.05
CA ARG A 245 -1.02 -23.17 12.17
C ARG A 245 -1.67 -22.25 13.19
#